data_AF-A0A645AJA1-F1
#
_entry.id   AF-A0A645AJA1-F1
#
_cell.length_a   1.000
_cell.length_b   1.000
_cell.length_c   1.000
_cell.angle_alpha   90.00
_cell.angle_beta   90.00
_cell.angle_gamma   90.00
#
_symmetry.space_group_name_H-M   'P 1'
#
loop_
_entity.id
_entity.type
_entity.pdbx_description
1 polymer ?
#
loop_
_entity_poly.entity_id
_entity_poly.type
_entity_poly.pdbx_seq_one_letter_code
_entity_poly.pdbx_strand_id
1 'polypeptide(L)'
;MNAIEKRILEGQCIVVYPEAHIWPYYTKIRPYKATSFSYPIKFDVPSFCFTNTYQKRKHSKNPRIVTYIDGPFYPDKELPVNMQKQDLRDRIYECMSQRSKKSNVEYIRYVKRSNHD
;
A
#
# COMPACT_ATOMS: atom_id res chain seq x y z
N MET A 1 26.53 -7.88 1.30
CA MET A 1 25.15 -8.03 1.78
C MET A 1 24.61 -6.66 2.15
N ASN A 2 23.50 -6.22 1.54
CA ASN A 2 22.91 -4.91 1.88
C ASN A 2 21.93 -5.04 3.07
N ALA A 3 21.50 -3.91 3.65
CA ALA A 3 20.64 -3.92 4.83
C ALA A 3 19.30 -4.65 4.62
N ILE A 4 18.68 -4.49 3.44
CA ILE A 4 17.40 -5.16 3.12
C ILE A 4 17.57 -6.66 3.03
N GLU A 5 18.58 -7.12 2.30
CA GLU A 5 18.94 -8.54 2.16
C GLU A 5 19.22 -9.18 3.53
N LYS A 6 20.01 -8.51 4.38
CA LYS A 6 20.28 -8.99 5.74
C LYS A 6 19.00 -9.17 6.55
N ARG A 7 18.12 -8.17 6.56
CA ARG A 7 16.86 -8.21 7.31
C ARG A 7 15.93 -9.33 6.83
N ILE A 8 15.85 -9.55 5.52
CA ILE A 8 15.06 -10.64 4.94
C ILE A 8 15.61 -12.00 5.39
N LEU A 9 16.93 -12.20 5.35
CA LEU A 9 17.57 -13.43 5.81
C LEU A 9 17.39 -13.69 7.32
N GLU A 10 17.28 -12.62 8.12
CA GLU A 10 16.96 -12.69 9.56
C GLU A 10 15.45 -12.92 9.84
N GLY A 11 14.62 -13.16 8.80
CA GLY A 11 13.18 -13.35 8.92
C GLY A 11 12.41 -12.09 9.33
N GLN A 12 13.02 -10.90 9.21
CA GLN A 12 12.40 -9.63 9.59
C GLN A 12 11.51 -9.09 8.47
N CYS A 13 10.44 -8.40 8.85
CA CYS A 13 9.59 -7.71 7.89
C CYS A 13 10.22 -6.40 7.40
N ILE A 14 10.02 -6.10 6.13
CA ILE A 14 10.37 -4.80 5.53
C ILE A 14 9.08 -4.08 5.18
N VAL A 15 8.89 -2.89 5.76
CA VAL A 15 7.70 -2.07 5.53
C VAL A 15 8.07 -0.92 4.61
N VAL A 16 7.36 -0.80 3.49
CA VAL A 16 7.56 0.23 2.48
C VAL A 16 6.26 0.99 2.25
N TYR A 17 6.32 2.32 2.22
CA TYR A 17 5.21 3.18 1.82
C TYR A 17 5.44 3.63 0.37
N PRO A 18 4.83 2.95 -0.62
CA PRO A 18 5.17 3.16 -2.03
C PRO A 18 4.71 4.53 -2.56
N GLU A 19 3.83 5.22 -1.84
CA GLU A 19 3.36 6.58 -2.13
C GLU A 19 4.37 7.69 -1.72
N ALA A 20 5.48 7.29 -1.06
CA ALA A 20 6.56 8.10 -0.48
C ALA A 20 6.14 9.09 0.63
N HIS A 21 4.96 9.69 0.52
CA HIS A 21 4.41 10.63 1.48
C HIS A 21 3.05 10.14 1.97
N ILE A 22 2.91 10.02 3.28
CA ILE A 22 1.64 9.68 3.93
C ILE A 22 0.75 10.92 3.93
N TRP A 23 -0.48 10.77 3.46
CA TRP A 23 -1.51 11.81 3.57
C TRP A 23 -2.45 11.45 4.72
N PRO A 24 -2.35 12.14 5.88
CA PRO A 24 -3.21 11.86 7.03
C PRO A 24 -4.69 11.81 6.64
N TYR A 25 -5.37 10.74 7.03
CA TYR A 25 -6.82 10.59 6.79
C TYR A 25 -7.28 10.57 5.32
N TYR A 26 -6.37 10.41 4.35
CA TYR A 26 -6.75 10.23 2.96
C TYR A 26 -7.46 8.88 2.76
N THR A 27 -8.61 8.90 2.10
CA THR A 27 -9.53 7.75 1.99
C THR A 27 -9.34 6.92 0.72
N LYS A 28 -8.45 7.35 -0.19
CA LYS A 28 -8.17 6.68 -1.45
C LYS A 28 -6.72 6.18 -1.46
N ILE A 29 -6.40 5.33 -2.43
CA ILE A 29 -5.03 4.88 -2.68
C ILE A 29 -4.44 5.75 -3.78
N ARG A 30 -3.25 6.32 -3.55
CA ARG A 30 -2.58 7.11 -4.60
C ARG A 30 -1.84 6.14 -5.52
N PRO A 31 -1.79 6.41 -6.84
CA PRO A 31 -1.00 5.58 -7.74
C PRO A 31 0.48 5.64 -7.34
N TYR A 32 1.14 4.48 -7.34
CA TYR A 32 2.56 4.34 -7.04
C TYR A 32 3.25 3.44 -8.06
N LYS A 33 4.56 3.64 -8.24
CA LYS A 33 5.35 2.93 -9.24
C LYS A 33 5.64 1.49 -8.81
N ALA A 34 5.76 0.58 -9.77
CA ALA A 34 6.14 -0.81 -9.53
C ALA A 34 7.58 -1.00 -9.01
N THR A 35 8.40 0.05 -9.00
CA THR A 35 9.78 0.02 -8.51
C THR A 35 9.89 -0.49 -7.07
N SER A 36 8.90 -0.16 -6.22
CA SER A 36 8.84 -0.59 -4.81
C SER A 36 8.70 -2.11 -4.63
N PHE A 37 8.28 -2.83 -5.67
CA PHE A 37 8.12 -4.29 -5.64
C PHE A 37 9.37 -5.05 -6.08
N SER A 38 10.49 -4.36 -6.28
CA SER A 38 11.74 -5.01 -6.72
C SER A 38 12.30 -6.01 -5.69
N TYR A 39 12.13 -5.76 -4.40
CA TYR A 39 12.65 -6.65 -3.34
C TYR A 39 11.92 -7.99 -3.26
N PRO A 40 10.56 -8.03 -3.24
CA PRO A 40 9.81 -9.28 -3.36
C PRO A 40 10.23 -10.15 -4.56
N ILE A 41 10.45 -9.54 -5.73
CA ILE A 41 10.91 -10.27 -6.91
C ILE A 41 12.33 -10.80 -6.72
N LYS A 42 13.26 -9.94 -6.29
CA LYS A 42 14.69 -10.26 -6.18
C LYS A 42 14.98 -11.36 -5.15
N PHE A 43 14.29 -11.30 -4.01
CA PHE A 43 14.55 -12.20 -2.88
C PHE A 43 13.52 -13.31 -2.75
N ASP A 44 12.61 -13.42 -3.72
CA ASP A 44 11.56 -14.43 -3.77
C ASP A 44 10.75 -14.55 -2.46
N VAL A 45 10.32 -13.39 -1.94
CA VAL A 45 9.59 -13.29 -0.68
C VAL A 45 8.18 -12.74 -0.90
N PRO A 46 7.18 -13.16 -0.10
CA PRO A 46 5.82 -12.66 -0.23
C PRO A 46 5.72 -11.19 0.16
N SER A 47 4.76 -10.50 -0.46
CA SER A 47 4.31 -9.18 -0.05
C SER A 47 3.00 -9.27 0.73
N PHE A 48 2.83 -8.37 1.69
CA PHE A 48 1.55 -8.08 2.32
C PHE A 48 1.26 -6.60 2.12
N CYS A 49 -0.02 -6.22 2.04
CA CYS A 49 -0.42 -4.82 2.05
C CYS A 49 -1.31 -4.55 3.24
N PHE A 50 -1.26 -3.32 3.75
CA PHE A 50 -2.22 -2.84 4.73
C PHE A 50 -2.95 -1.61 4.20
N THR A 51 -4.26 -1.58 4.43
CA THR A 51 -5.12 -0.46 4.05
C THR A 51 -5.86 0.07 5.26
N ASN A 52 -5.62 1.35 5.56
CA ASN A 52 -6.35 2.04 6.61
C ASN A 52 -7.66 2.61 6.06
N THR A 53 -8.74 2.40 6.80
CA THR A 53 -10.06 2.96 6.50
C THR A 53 -10.59 3.70 7.72
N TYR A 54 -11.44 4.68 7.46
CA TYR A 54 -11.91 5.60 8.49
C TYR A 54 -13.42 5.43 8.69
N GLN A 55 -13.80 5.23 9.95
CA GLN A 55 -15.17 4.97 10.34
C GLN A 55 -15.68 6.08 11.26
N LYS A 56 -16.83 6.66 10.94
CA LYS A 56 -17.51 7.68 11.75
C LYS A 56 -17.84 7.11 13.13
N ARG A 57 -17.60 7.91 14.18
CA ARG A 57 -17.97 7.59 15.57
C ARG A 57 -19.15 8.47 16.00
N LYS A 58 -20.07 7.92 16.80
CA LYS A 58 -21.26 8.66 17.28
C LYS A 58 -20.92 9.81 18.24
N HIS A 59 -19.97 9.59 19.17
CA HIS A 59 -19.64 10.52 20.27
C HIS A 59 -18.21 11.06 20.21
N SER A 60 -17.55 11.02 19.05
CA SER A 60 -16.18 11.53 18.90
C SER A 60 -16.01 12.25 17.58
N LYS A 61 -15.27 13.36 17.59
CA LYS A 61 -14.89 14.10 16.38
C LYS A 61 -13.83 13.37 15.56
N ASN A 62 -13.02 12.52 16.20
CA ASN A 62 -11.97 11.75 15.53
C ASN A 62 -12.56 10.46 14.96
N PRO A 63 -12.23 10.08 13.70
CA PRO A 63 -12.69 8.82 13.14
C PRO A 63 -12.00 7.64 13.83
N ARG A 64 -12.67 6.48 13.83
CA ARG A 64 -12.03 5.19 14.16
C ARG A 64 -11.23 4.73 12.95
N ILE A 65 -9.98 4.34 13.16
CA ILE A 65 -9.14 3.73 12.13
C ILE A 65 -9.33 2.22 12.17
N VAL A 66 -9.57 1.61 11.01
CA VAL A 66 -9.60 0.15 10.82
C VAL A 66 -8.55 -0.20 9.77
N THR A 67 -7.56 -1.00 10.17
CA THR A 67 -6.48 -1.48 9.30
C THR A 67 -6.81 -2.88 8.82
N TYR A 68 -6.88 -3.06 7.50
CA TYR A 68 -6.93 -4.38 6.87
C TYR A 68 -5.52 -4.80 6.49
N ILE A 69 -5.18 -6.07 6.70
CA ILE A 69 -3.94 -6.68 6.23
C ILE A 69 -4.34 -7.78 5.25
N ASP A 70 -3.84 -7.70 4.01
CA ASP A 70 -4.14 -8.63 2.94
C ASP A 70 -2.83 -9.26 2.40
N GLY A 71 -2.91 -10.52 1.96
CA GLY A 71 -1.79 -11.32 1.49
C GLY A 71 -1.86 -12.77 1.98
N PRO A 72 -0.80 -13.57 1.79
CA PRO A 72 0.42 -13.21 1.08
C PRO A 72 0.20 -13.07 -0.44
N PHE A 73 0.91 -12.12 -1.05
CA PHE A 73 1.00 -11.97 -2.50
C PHE A 73 2.39 -12.39 -2.97
N TYR A 74 2.45 -13.43 -3.80
CA TYR A 74 3.70 -13.90 -4.40
C TYR A 74 3.93 -13.30 -5.79
N PRO A 75 5.19 -13.15 -6.22
CA PRO A 75 5.54 -12.92 -7.62
C PRO A 75 5.00 -14.05 -8.50
N ASP A 76 4.37 -13.70 -9.62
CA ASP A 76 4.03 -14.69 -10.64
C ASP A 76 5.30 -15.09 -11.41
N LYS A 77 5.74 -16.34 -11.25
CA LYS A 77 6.98 -16.85 -11.85
C LYS A 77 6.84 -17.23 -13.32
N GLU A 78 5.62 -17.30 -13.84
CA GLU A 78 5.36 -17.58 -15.26
C GLU A 78 5.61 -16.34 -16.12
N LEU A 79 5.57 -15.14 -15.52
CA LEU A 79 5.82 -13.87 -16.20
C LEU A 79 7.32 -13.53 -16.27
N PRO A 80 7.77 -12.83 -17.33
CA PRO A 80 9.10 -12.22 -17.38
C PRO A 80 9.34 -11.28 -16.19
N VAL A 81 10.58 -11.23 -15.67
CA VAL A 81 10.94 -10.51 -14.42
C VAL A 81 10.47 -9.05 -14.38
N ASN A 82 10.50 -8.34 -15.51
CA ASN A 82 10.01 -6.97 -15.62
C ASN A 82 8.48 -6.87 -15.43
N MET A 83 7.73 -7.85 -15.91
CA MET A 83 6.27 -7.95 -15.79
C MET A 83 5.84 -8.40 -14.39
N GLN A 84 6.62 -9.25 -13.72
CA GLN A 84 6.30 -9.71 -12.35
C GLN A 84 6.11 -8.54 -11.38
N LYS A 85 6.97 -7.50 -11.49
CA LYS A 85 6.87 -6.29 -10.65
C LYS A 85 5.56 -5.55 -10.87
N GLN A 86 5.18 -5.42 -12.13
CA GLN A 86 3.98 -4.67 -12.52
C GLN A 86 2.71 -5.43 -12.13
N ASP A 87 2.67 -6.75 -12.39
CA ASP A 87 1.58 -7.63 -11.95
C ASP A 87 1.39 -7.57 -10.42
N LEU A 88 2.46 -7.80 -9.65
CA LEU A 88 2.40 -7.78 -8.20
C LEU A 88 1.94 -6.42 -7.67
N ARG A 89 2.42 -5.32 -8.29
CA ARG A 89 1.98 -3.96 -7.97
C ARG A 89 0.48 -3.80 -8.23
N ASP A 90 -0.01 -4.25 -9.38
CA ASP A 90 -1.39 -4.02 -9.80
C ASP A 90 -2.37 -4.81 -8.94
N ARG A 91 -2.08 -6.08 -8.64
CA ARG A 91 -2.90 -6.89 -7.73
C ARG A 91 -2.99 -6.28 -6.33
N ILE A 92 -1.86 -5.80 -5.80
CA ILE A 92 -1.83 -5.16 -4.48
C ILE A 92 -2.56 -3.82 -4.51
N TYR A 93 -2.34 -2.99 -5.53
CA TYR A 93 -3.02 -1.71 -5.69
C TYR A 93 -4.54 -1.88 -5.80
N GLU A 94 -5.01 -2.85 -6.57
CA GLU A 94 -6.44 -3.15 -6.71
C GLU A 94 -7.03 -3.61 -5.38
N CYS A 95 -6.36 -4.53 -4.67
CA CYS A 95 -6.78 -4.97 -3.35
C CYS A 95 -6.92 -3.79 -2.37
N MET A 96 -5.90 -2.93 -2.29
CA MET A 96 -5.93 -1.74 -1.44
C MET A 96 -7.05 -0.78 -1.85
N SER A 97 -7.27 -0.59 -3.15
CA SER A 97 -8.32 0.29 -3.69
C SER A 97 -9.72 -0.22 -3.35
N GLN A 98 -9.93 -1.54 -3.37
CA GLN A 98 -11.19 -2.14 -2.94
C GLN A 98 -11.39 -2.00 -1.42
N ARG A 99 -10.33 -2.19 -0.63
CA ARG A 99 -10.38 -1.97 0.83
C ARG A 99 -10.69 -0.52 1.18
N SER A 100 -10.11 0.45 0.46
CA SER A 100 -10.24 1.88 0.78
C SER A 100 -11.70 2.36 0.72
N LYS A 101 -12.52 1.76 -0.16
CA LYS A 101 -13.97 1.99 -0.28
C LYS A 101 -14.75 1.70 1.00
N LYS A 102 -14.18 0.95 1.95
CA LYS A 102 -14.82 0.69 3.25
C LYS A 102 -14.77 1.89 4.19
N SER A 103 -14.06 2.96 3.87
CA SER A 103 -14.14 4.21 4.65
C SER A 103 -15.54 4.81 4.51
N ASN A 104 -16.22 5.10 5.62
CA ASN A 104 -17.56 5.70 5.61
C ASN A 104 -17.56 7.20 5.98
N VAL A 105 -16.38 7.76 6.19
CA VAL A 105 -16.18 9.20 6.47
C VAL A 105 -14.90 9.68 5.81
N GLU A 106 -14.95 10.87 5.23
CA GLU A 106 -13.79 11.62 4.75
C GLU A 106 -13.48 12.72 5.76
N TYR A 107 -12.47 12.50 6.61
CA TYR A 107 -12.11 13.46 7.67
C TYR A 107 -11.28 14.63 7.15
N ILE A 108 -10.38 14.38 6.20
CA ILE A 108 -9.62 15.41 5.47
C ILE A 108 -9.82 15.17 3.98
N ARG A 109 -10.28 16.22 3.27
CA ARG A 109 -10.38 16.22 1.80
C ARG A 109 -9.20 16.95 1.22
N TYR A 110 -8.38 16.22 0.47
CA TYR A 110 -7.28 16.80 -0.29
C TYR A 110 -7.74 17.13 -1.72
N VAL A 111 -7.59 18.38 -2.10
CA VAL A 111 -7.87 18.88 -3.45
C VAL A 111 -6.59 19.40 -4.07
N LYS A 112 -6.39 19.09 -5.35
CA LYS A 112 -5.29 19.66 -6.12
C LYS A 112 -5.53 21.16 -6.25
N ARG A 113 -4.52 21.98 -5.92
CA ARG A 113 -4.60 23.43 -6.11
C ARG A 113 -4.85 23.72 -7.60
N SER A 114 -5.89 24.50 -7.90
CA SER A 114 -6.15 25.04 -9.22
C SER A 114 -5.09 26.11 -9.55
N ASN A 115 -4.58 26.12 -10.79
CA ASN A 115 -3.58 27.10 -11.23
C ASN A 115 -4.18 28.50 -11.53
N HIS A 116 -5.29 28.87 -10.88
CA HIS A 116 -6.06 30.10 -11.18
C HIS A 116 -6.28 30.99 -9.95
N ASP A 117 -5.40 30.89 -8.95
CA ASP A 117 -5.35 31.82 -7.81
C ASP A 117 -4.06 32.65 -7.87
#